data_AF-A0A3S0EMA1-F1
#
_entry.id   AF-A0A3S0EMA1-F1
#
_cell.length_a   1.000
_cell.length_b   1.000
_cell.length_c   1.000
_cell.angle_alpha   90.00
_cell.angle_beta   90.00
_cell.angle_gamma   90.00
#
_symmetry.space_group_name_H-M   'P 1'
#
loop_
_entity.id
_entity.type
_entity.pdbx_description
1 polymer ?
#
loop_
_entity_poly.entity_id
_entity_poly.type
_entity_poly.pdbx_seq_one_letter_code
_entity_poly.pdbx_strand_id
1 'polypeptide(L)'
;MSNVKKNILFTALTINLISCVGNNSSINTLGNSTQTASIMAGSTTAECSTPRYDHYYAYNTMSNDLSAYAIDKGGELISISLNIPEIHTGIRPAGIAASADGNYIYVAGQMDNTISVYSHNCLDNSLTKIQVIAESFGVYPFTVTLSPDGKYLYVPNYTTNDISMFTINETTGKLTPLSTAYAPNGTVTTNGIGTMAGGGALPLKFENTGKYAYAGNYGSNTVSLFKYNDTTGDLIYIQTFSSNGVGPRRIMSDNNGHLYVLNEFSNNISAYNINPTDGSLSLINVFSTGVDPIYMFITTTDRFLYVSNAGENTVSQYQILSDGNLNNIGTVSTGMNPRDFYVCQDRYLYVGVANENKLNMFSINDLDGKLSAMSTFSISAGMSPSGGVCI
;
A
#
# COMPACT_ATOMS: atom_id res chain seq x y z
N MET A 1 -43.57 50.74 -27.58
CA MET A 1 -43.80 50.10 -26.26
C MET A 1 -44.67 48.88 -26.49
N SER A 2 -44.04 47.73 -26.75
CA SER A 2 -44.73 46.45 -26.93
C SER A 2 -43.94 45.34 -26.24
N ASN A 3 -44.70 44.42 -25.64
CA ASN A 3 -44.24 43.25 -24.93
C ASN A 3 -43.55 42.25 -25.84
N VAL A 4 -42.36 41.78 -25.46
CA VAL A 4 -41.81 40.49 -25.91
C VAL A 4 -41.32 39.72 -24.70
N LYS A 5 -42.04 38.63 -24.39
CA LYS A 5 -41.69 37.63 -23.38
C LYS A 5 -40.40 36.92 -23.79
N LYS A 6 -39.39 36.88 -22.91
CA LYS A 6 -38.26 35.94 -23.01
C LYS A 6 -38.71 34.58 -22.44
N ASN A 7 -38.71 33.55 -23.29
CA ASN A 7 -38.81 32.16 -22.88
C ASN A 7 -37.55 31.76 -22.12
N ILE A 8 -37.69 31.33 -20.87
CA ILE A 8 -36.65 30.62 -20.13
C ILE A 8 -36.95 29.12 -20.30
N LEU A 9 -36.06 28.41 -20.97
CA LEU A 9 -36.10 26.95 -21.08
C LEU A 9 -35.61 26.37 -19.74
N PHE A 10 -36.49 25.74 -18.97
CA PHE A 10 -36.08 24.84 -17.89
C PHE A 10 -35.93 23.44 -18.48
N THR A 11 -34.69 22.99 -18.68
CA THR A 11 -34.41 21.56 -18.87
C THR A 11 -34.45 20.89 -17.50
N ALA A 12 -35.52 20.14 -17.23
CA ALA A 12 -35.61 19.25 -16.09
C ALA A 12 -34.63 18.08 -16.29
N LEU A 13 -33.58 18.01 -15.47
CA LEU A 13 -32.73 16.84 -15.35
C LEU A 13 -33.48 15.82 -14.47
N THR A 14 -34.06 14.79 -15.09
CA THR A 14 -34.61 13.65 -14.36
C THR A 14 -33.47 12.87 -13.71
N ILE A 15 -33.32 13.02 -12.39
CA ILE A 15 -32.50 12.14 -11.57
C ILE A 15 -33.29 10.84 -11.40
N ASN A 16 -32.85 9.77 -12.05
CA ASN A 16 -33.31 8.42 -11.72
C ASN A 16 -32.68 8.02 -10.37
N LEU A 17 -33.43 8.19 -9.27
CA LEU A 17 -33.14 7.44 -8.05
C LEU A 17 -33.53 5.98 -8.29
N ILE A 18 -32.54 5.10 -8.43
CA ILE A 18 -32.76 3.67 -8.26
C ILE A 18 -32.68 3.41 -6.75
N SER A 19 -33.85 3.29 -6.12
CA SER A 19 -33.96 2.73 -4.78
C SER A 19 -33.79 1.21 -4.87
N CYS A 20 -32.77 0.64 -4.22
CA CYS A 20 -32.74 -0.79 -3.95
C CYS A 20 -33.86 -1.15 -2.99
N VAL A 21 -34.96 -1.71 -3.51
CA VAL A 21 -36.00 -2.35 -2.70
C VAL A 21 -35.58 -3.80 -2.50
N GLY A 22 -35.38 -4.18 -1.24
CA GLY A 22 -35.07 -5.54 -0.84
C GLY A 22 -36.16 -6.52 -1.27
N ASN A 23 -35.73 -7.75 -1.59
CA ASN A 23 -36.60 -8.88 -1.84
C ASN A 23 -37.55 -9.09 -0.66
N ASN A 24 -38.83 -8.77 -0.86
CA ASN A 24 -39.92 -9.37 -0.11
C ASN A 24 -41.00 -9.81 -1.08
N SER A 25 -41.15 -11.13 -1.18
CA SER A 25 -42.22 -11.80 -1.90
C SER A 25 -43.57 -11.49 -1.27
N SER A 26 -44.41 -10.75 -1.99
CA SER A 26 -45.87 -10.80 -1.82
C SER A 26 -46.54 -10.38 -3.11
N ILE A 27 -47.06 -11.36 -3.84
CA ILE A 27 -47.91 -11.17 -5.02
C ILE A 27 -49.28 -10.69 -4.52
N ASN A 28 -49.63 -9.44 -4.82
CA ASN A 28 -51.01 -8.96 -4.75
C ASN A 28 -51.49 -8.66 -6.17
N THR A 29 -52.47 -9.43 -6.65
CA THR A 29 -53.08 -9.31 -7.97
C THR A 29 -54.23 -8.33 -7.94
N LEU A 30 -54.18 -7.27 -8.76
CA LEU A 30 -55.35 -6.51 -9.21
C LEU A 30 -55.11 -6.00 -10.65
N GLY A 31 -56.01 -6.36 -11.57
CA GLY A 31 -56.39 -5.49 -12.69
C GLY A 31 -55.55 -5.49 -13.98
N ASN A 32 -55.78 -6.50 -14.82
CA ASN A 32 -55.94 -6.43 -16.28
C ASN A 32 -55.21 -5.31 -17.08
N SER A 33 -53.96 -5.57 -17.50
CA SER A 33 -53.48 -5.32 -18.88
C SER A 33 -52.08 -5.92 -19.07
N THR A 34 -51.98 -6.96 -19.88
CA THR A 34 -50.72 -7.61 -20.25
C THR A 34 -50.00 -6.77 -21.32
N GLN A 35 -49.01 -5.98 -20.92
CA GLN A 35 -47.94 -5.56 -21.83
C GLN A 35 -46.71 -6.43 -21.55
N THR A 36 -46.43 -7.35 -22.46
CA THR A 36 -45.17 -8.12 -22.48
C THR A 36 -44.05 -7.19 -22.91
N ALA A 37 -43.34 -6.61 -21.94
CA ALA A 37 -42.02 -6.05 -22.17
C ALA A 37 -41.01 -7.21 -22.17
N SER A 38 -40.61 -7.66 -23.36
CA SER A 38 -39.44 -8.52 -23.52
C SER A 38 -38.20 -7.72 -23.12
N ILE A 39 -37.66 -8.01 -21.95
CA ILE A 39 -36.35 -7.51 -21.52
C ILE A 39 -35.31 -8.21 -22.42
N MET A 40 -34.77 -7.49 -23.41
CA MET A 40 -33.51 -7.93 -24.02
C MET A 40 -32.45 -7.92 -22.93
N ALA A 41 -31.80 -9.06 -22.72
CA ALA A 41 -30.60 -9.15 -21.90
C ALA A 41 -29.49 -8.32 -22.55
N GLY A 42 -29.48 -7.02 -22.27
CA GLY A 42 -28.35 -6.16 -22.52
C GLY A 42 -27.23 -6.60 -21.60
N SER A 43 -26.16 -7.14 -22.17
CA SER A 43 -24.87 -7.30 -21.52
C SER A 43 -24.37 -5.92 -21.09
N THR A 44 -24.73 -5.48 -19.89
CA THR A 44 -24.06 -4.36 -19.24
C THR A 44 -22.91 -4.93 -18.44
N THR A 45 -21.73 -5.02 -19.05
CA THR A 45 -20.48 -5.03 -18.28
C THR A 45 -20.44 -3.69 -17.57
N ALA A 46 -20.80 -3.67 -16.29
CA ALA A 46 -20.59 -2.49 -15.46
C ALA A 46 -19.08 -2.29 -15.33
N GLU A 47 -18.53 -1.41 -16.16
CA GLU A 47 -17.12 -1.06 -16.11
C GLU A 47 -16.88 -0.16 -14.90
N CYS A 48 -15.90 -0.53 -14.07
CA CYS A 48 -15.38 0.30 -12.99
C CYS A 48 -14.82 1.60 -13.62
N SER A 49 -15.61 2.66 -13.69
CA SER A 49 -15.18 3.93 -14.27
C SER A 49 -14.71 4.89 -13.18
N THR A 50 -13.39 5.13 -13.21
CA THR A 50 -12.55 6.05 -12.41
C THR A 50 -12.04 5.52 -11.06
N PRO A 51 -10.71 5.56 -10.79
CA PRO A 51 -10.16 5.19 -9.51
C PRO A 51 -10.41 6.35 -8.54
N ARG A 52 -11.48 6.26 -7.76
CA ARG A 52 -11.54 6.96 -6.47
C ARG A 52 -11.30 5.91 -5.41
N TYR A 53 -10.25 6.12 -4.64
CA TYR A 53 -9.93 5.30 -3.48
C TYR A 53 -11.11 5.32 -2.51
N ASP A 54 -12.02 4.36 -2.65
CA ASP A 54 -13.23 4.24 -1.84
C ASP A 54 -13.15 3.00 -0.94
N HIS A 55 -12.07 2.20 -1.05
CA HIS A 55 -11.87 1.01 -0.26
C HIS A 55 -10.46 0.90 0.30
N TYR A 56 -10.37 0.30 1.48
CA TYR A 56 -9.14 0.01 2.18
C TYR A 56 -9.14 -1.44 2.67
N TYR A 57 -8.07 -2.15 2.34
CA TYR A 57 -7.85 -3.54 2.73
C TYR A 57 -6.67 -3.61 3.69
N ALA A 58 -6.91 -4.11 4.90
CA ALA A 58 -5.90 -4.31 5.94
C ALA A 58 -5.52 -5.79 6.02
N TYR A 59 -4.23 -6.11 6.16
CA TYR A 59 -3.83 -7.44 6.59
C TYR A 59 -3.64 -7.52 8.10
N ASN A 60 -4.08 -8.63 8.66
CA ASN A 60 -4.04 -8.88 10.10
C ASN A 60 -3.06 -10.01 10.41
N THR A 61 -1.97 -9.63 11.05
CA THR A 61 -0.80 -10.49 11.23
C THR A 61 -1.06 -11.68 12.14
N MET A 62 -1.94 -11.56 13.14
CA MET A 62 -2.19 -12.64 14.11
C MET A 62 -3.35 -13.55 13.72
N SER A 63 -4.31 -13.06 12.93
CA SER A 63 -5.47 -13.85 12.45
C SER A 63 -5.29 -14.42 11.05
N ASN A 64 -4.25 -14.01 10.31
CA ASN A 64 -3.95 -14.49 8.95
C ASN A 64 -5.05 -14.19 7.91
N ASP A 65 -5.79 -13.11 8.12
CA ASP A 65 -6.90 -12.65 7.26
C ASP A 65 -6.72 -11.20 6.77
N LEU A 66 -7.67 -10.77 5.93
CA LEU A 66 -7.85 -9.38 5.54
C LEU A 66 -9.12 -8.82 6.17
N SER A 67 -9.07 -7.56 6.57
CA SER A 67 -10.25 -6.73 6.84
C SER A 67 -10.47 -5.79 5.66
N ALA A 68 -11.73 -5.52 5.29
CA ALA A 68 -12.05 -4.49 4.30
C ALA A 68 -12.93 -3.40 4.89
N TYR A 69 -12.73 -2.21 4.36
CA TYR A 69 -13.44 -1.01 4.75
C TYR A 69 -13.80 -0.20 3.51
N ALA A 70 -15.03 0.28 3.42
CA ALA A 70 -15.33 1.42 2.56
C ALA A 70 -14.88 2.70 3.26
N ILE A 71 -14.49 3.70 2.50
CA ILE A 71 -14.10 5.01 2.99
C ILE A 71 -15.14 6.01 2.53
N ASP A 72 -15.83 6.65 3.46
CA ASP A 72 -16.78 7.69 3.11
C ASP A 72 -16.07 9.00 2.68
N LYS A 73 -16.83 10.00 2.21
CA LYS A 73 -16.26 11.29 1.77
C LYS A 73 -15.54 12.06 2.89
N GLY A 74 -15.92 11.80 4.14
CA GLY A 74 -15.32 12.32 5.37
C GLY A 74 -14.14 11.49 5.87
N GLY A 75 -13.78 10.40 5.18
CA GLY A 75 -12.71 9.49 5.59
C GLY A 75 -13.13 8.47 6.64
N GLU A 76 -14.40 8.39 7.04
CA GLU A 76 -14.79 7.36 8.00
C GLU A 76 -14.73 5.97 7.38
N LEU A 77 -14.20 5.00 8.16
CA LEU A 77 -14.11 3.61 7.74
C LEU A 77 -15.41 2.88 8.08
N ILE A 78 -16.05 2.33 7.04
CA ILE A 78 -17.24 1.50 7.16
C ILE A 78 -16.83 0.05 6.92
N SER A 79 -16.90 -0.79 7.95
CA SER A 79 -16.50 -2.21 7.84
C SER A 79 -17.35 -2.94 6.79
N ILE A 80 -16.66 -3.64 5.89
CA ILE A 80 -17.27 -4.52 4.89
C ILE A 80 -17.06 -5.97 5.33
N SER A 81 -18.13 -6.74 5.36
CA SER A 81 -18.02 -8.20 5.49
C SER A 81 -17.49 -8.78 4.19
N LEU A 82 -16.23 -9.21 4.20
CA LEU A 82 -15.66 -9.94 3.08
C LEU A 82 -16.21 -11.37 3.08
N ASN A 83 -16.86 -11.77 1.99
CA ASN A 83 -17.18 -13.17 1.75
C ASN A 83 -15.91 -13.89 1.26
N ILE A 84 -15.03 -14.27 2.18
CA ILE A 84 -13.81 -15.05 1.87
C ILE A 84 -14.06 -16.49 2.33
N PRO A 85 -14.33 -17.43 1.41
CA PRO A 85 -14.64 -18.81 1.78
C PRO A 85 -13.51 -19.53 2.52
N GLU A 86 -12.25 -19.09 2.33
CA GLU A 86 -11.07 -19.62 3.03
C GLU A 86 -10.06 -18.50 3.34
N ILE A 87 -10.05 -18.05 4.60
CA ILE A 87 -9.02 -17.21 5.20
C ILE A 87 -7.68 -17.92 5.06
N HIS A 88 -6.81 -17.49 4.16
CA HIS A 88 -5.36 -17.66 4.30
C HIS A 88 -4.72 -16.66 3.33
N THR A 89 -4.37 -15.47 3.81
CA THR A 89 -3.40 -14.57 3.12
C THR A 89 -1.97 -15.14 3.14
N GLY A 90 -1.82 -16.39 3.55
CA GLY A 90 -0.64 -16.96 4.15
C GLY A 90 -0.57 -16.72 5.67
N ILE A 91 0.31 -17.44 6.36
CA ILE A 91 0.57 -17.32 7.80
C ILE A 91 1.41 -16.08 8.08
N ARG A 92 0.94 -15.25 9.01
CA ARG A 92 1.55 -14.01 9.46
C ARG A 92 1.83 -13.05 8.29
N PRO A 93 0.78 -12.52 7.61
CA PRO A 93 0.98 -11.60 6.49
C PRO A 93 1.80 -10.39 6.92
N ALA A 94 2.69 -9.94 6.02
CA ALA A 94 3.65 -8.86 6.30
C ALA A 94 3.68 -7.76 5.23
N GLY A 95 3.07 -8.00 4.07
CA GLY A 95 3.01 -7.01 2.99
C GLY A 95 1.85 -7.24 2.05
N ILE A 96 1.35 -6.14 1.49
CA ILE A 96 0.22 -6.11 0.58
C ILE A 96 0.47 -5.05 -0.50
N ALA A 97 0.05 -5.32 -1.73
CA ALA A 97 0.03 -4.37 -2.83
C ALA A 97 -1.21 -4.59 -3.69
N ALA A 98 -1.67 -3.55 -4.38
CA ALA A 98 -2.77 -3.62 -5.34
C ALA A 98 -2.29 -3.18 -6.72
N SER A 99 -2.84 -3.79 -7.77
CA SER A 99 -2.64 -3.32 -9.15
C SER A 99 -3.17 -1.90 -9.31
N ALA A 100 -2.60 -1.13 -10.25
CA ALA A 100 -2.95 0.28 -10.43
C ALA A 100 -4.42 0.51 -10.82
N ASP A 101 -5.05 -0.48 -11.46
CA ASP A 101 -6.47 -0.51 -11.80
C ASP A 101 -7.37 -1.00 -10.64
N GLY A 102 -6.77 -1.43 -9.53
CA GLY A 102 -7.49 -1.92 -8.36
C GLY A 102 -8.09 -3.32 -8.50
N ASN A 103 -7.86 -4.01 -9.61
CA ASN A 103 -8.51 -5.29 -9.89
C ASN A 103 -7.84 -6.48 -9.21
N TYR A 104 -6.60 -6.31 -8.71
CA TYR A 104 -5.84 -7.40 -8.10
C TYR A 104 -5.14 -6.95 -6.81
N ILE A 105 -5.10 -7.86 -5.84
CA ILE A 105 -4.39 -7.69 -4.57
C ILE A 105 -3.40 -8.84 -4.39
N TYR A 106 -2.19 -8.49 -3.97
CA TYR A 106 -1.08 -9.41 -3.72
C TYR A 106 -0.69 -9.34 -2.25
N VAL A 107 -0.63 -10.48 -1.56
CA VAL A 107 -0.31 -10.53 -0.13
C VAL A 107 0.81 -11.53 0.13
N ALA A 108 1.85 -11.10 0.85
CA ALA A 108 2.95 -11.97 1.27
C ALA A 108 2.69 -12.58 2.65
N GLY A 109 2.61 -13.92 2.70
CA GLY A 109 2.57 -14.73 3.91
C GLY A 109 3.98 -15.02 4.41
N GLN A 110 4.38 -14.38 5.52
CA GLN A 110 5.76 -14.41 5.99
C GLN A 110 6.18 -15.76 6.55
N MET A 111 5.32 -16.42 7.33
CA MET A 111 5.72 -17.60 8.11
C MET A 111 5.56 -18.91 7.34
N ASP A 112 4.60 -18.99 6.44
CA ASP A 112 4.44 -20.14 5.55
C ASP A 112 5.21 -19.97 4.24
N ASN A 113 5.78 -18.79 4.02
CA ASN A 113 6.43 -18.42 2.77
C ASN A 113 5.39 -18.60 1.65
N THR A 114 4.52 -17.62 1.47
CA THR A 114 3.56 -17.67 0.36
C THR A 114 3.32 -16.30 -0.24
N ILE A 115 2.83 -16.27 -1.48
CA ILE A 115 2.18 -15.09 -2.05
C ILE A 115 0.77 -15.49 -2.45
N SER A 116 -0.22 -14.86 -1.82
CA SER A 116 -1.63 -15.02 -2.18
C SER A 116 -2.04 -13.92 -3.15
N VAL A 117 -2.72 -14.30 -4.25
CA VAL A 117 -3.23 -13.37 -5.27
C VAL A 117 -4.75 -13.42 -5.26
N TYR A 118 -5.37 -12.24 -5.19
CA TYR A 118 -6.81 -12.09 -5.18
C TYR A 118 -7.26 -11.23 -6.36
N SER A 119 -8.31 -11.63 -7.05
CA SER A 119 -9.08 -10.71 -7.88
C SER A 119 -10.06 -9.94 -6.99
N HIS A 120 -10.18 -8.65 -7.23
CA HIS A 120 -11.04 -7.72 -6.53
C HIS A 120 -12.16 -7.26 -7.46
N ASN A 121 -13.41 -7.41 -6.99
CA ASN A 121 -14.57 -6.89 -7.70
C ASN A 121 -15.00 -5.57 -7.07
N CYS A 122 -14.80 -4.46 -7.80
CA CYS A 122 -15.12 -3.12 -7.32
C CYS A 122 -16.62 -2.89 -7.04
N LEU A 123 -17.51 -3.70 -7.61
CA LEU A 123 -18.97 -3.50 -7.51
C LEU A 123 -19.55 -4.03 -6.20
N ASP A 124 -18.97 -5.11 -5.68
CA ASP A 124 -19.44 -5.77 -4.46
C ASP A 124 -18.33 -5.96 -3.39
N ASN A 125 -17.13 -5.44 -3.66
CA ASN A 125 -15.93 -5.52 -2.82
C ASN A 125 -15.48 -6.95 -2.49
N SER A 126 -15.96 -7.94 -3.24
CA SER A 126 -15.57 -9.32 -3.04
C SER A 126 -14.13 -9.56 -3.47
N LEU A 127 -13.43 -10.39 -2.70
CA LEU A 127 -12.11 -10.90 -3.02
C LEU A 127 -12.20 -12.38 -3.32
N THR A 128 -11.75 -12.77 -4.51
CA THR A 128 -11.60 -14.19 -4.87
C THR A 128 -10.12 -14.52 -4.95
N LYS A 129 -9.67 -15.49 -4.16
CA LYS A 129 -8.29 -15.98 -4.25
C LYS A 129 -8.12 -16.75 -5.55
N ILE A 130 -7.26 -16.27 -6.45
CA ILE A 130 -7.08 -16.81 -7.80
C ILE A 130 -5.76 -17.57 -7.97
N GLN A 131 -4.81 -17.40 -7.04
CA GLN A 131 -3.53 -18.09 -7.03
C GLN A 131 -2.90 -18.07 -5.63
N VAL A 132 -2.14 -19.11 -5.33
CA VAL A 132 -1.17 -19.14 -4.23
C VAL A 132 0.16 -19.59 -4.82
N ILE A 133 1.22 -18.81 -4.59
CA ILE A 133 2.60 -19.22 -4.83
C ILE A 133 3.16 -19.75 -3.51
N ALA A 134 3.51 -21.04 -3.47
CA ALA A 134 4.06 -21.72 -2.29
C ALA A 134 5.35 -22.51 -2.59
N GLU A 135 5.82 -22.49 -3.85
CA GLU A 135 7.03 -23.17 -4.29
C GLU A 135 7.94 -22.18 -5.05
N SER A 136 9.25 -22.34 -4.93
CA SER A 136 10.26 -21.59 -5.72
C SER A 136 10.32 -20.06 -5.50
N PHE A 137 10.19 -19.60 -4.27
CA PHE A 137 10.43 -18.20 -3.88
C PHE A 137 11.15 -18.19 -2.51
N GLY A 138 11.81 -17.09 -2.14
CA GLY A 138 12.69 -17.04 -0.97
C GLY A 138 11.97 -17.16 0.38
N VAL A 139 12.75 -17.20 1.47
CA VAL A 139 12.25 -17.51 2.82
C VAL A 139 11.99 -16.25 3.62
N TYR A 140 10.83 -16.23 4.28
CA TYR A 140 10.35 -15.17 5.17
C TYR A 140 10.11 -13.86 4.41
N PRO A 141 9.18 -13.86 3.43
CA PRO A 141 8.86 -12.68 2.64
C PRO A 141 8.26 -11.61 3.55
N PHE A 142 8.58 -10.35 3.26
CA PHE A 142 8.23 -9.27 4.17
C PHE A 142 7.40 -8.17 3.56
N THR A 143 7.62 -7.83 2.29
CA THR A 143 6.79 -6.85 1.58
C THR A 143 6.55 -7.31 0.15
N VAL A 144 5.60 -6.66 -0.51
CA VAL A 144 5.31 -6.83 -1.93
C VAL A 144 5.44 -5.47 -2.58
N THR A 145 6.17 -5.38 -3.68
CA THR A 145 6.34 -4.13 -4.44
C THR A 145 6.09 -4.41 -5.91
N LEU A 146 5.27 -3.57 -6.54
CA LEU A 146 5.04 -3.60 -7.99
C LEU A 146 6.08 -2.74 -8.70
N SER A 147 6.44 -3.12 -9.92
CA SER A 147 7.17 -2.23 -10.83
C SER A 147 6.33 -0.98 -11.14
N PRO A 148 6.97 0.16 -11.51
CA PRO A 148 6.27 1.38 -11.90
C PRO A 148 5.28 1.20 -13.06
N ASP A 149 5.55 0.25 -13.95
CA ASP A 149 4.69 -0.08 -15.08
C ASP A 149 3.63 -1.15 -14.76
N GLY A 150 3.61 -1.66 -13.52
CA GLY A 150 2.64 -2.65 -13.05
C GLY A 150 2.79 -4.06 -13.64
N LYS A 151 3.85 -4.34 -14.41
CA LYS A 151 4.04 -5.64 -15.07
C LYS A 151 4.81 -6.66 -14.25
N TYR A 152 5.49 -6.23 -13.20
CA TYR A 152 6.34 -7.08 -12.38
C TYR A 152 6.06 -6.90 -10.89
N LEU A 153 6.31 -7.97 -10.14
CA LEU A 153 6.17 -8.00 -8.69
C LEU A 153 7.46 -8.49 -8.05
N TYR A 154 7.87 -7.82 -7.00
CA TYR A 154 9.09 -8.07 -6.24
C TYR A 154 8.76 -8.37 -4.79
N VAL A 155 9.37 -9.44 -4.26
CA VAL A 155 9.21 -9.85 -2.87
C VAL A 155 10.58 -10.03 -2.24
N PRO A 156 11.02 -9.06 -1.43
CA PRO A 156 12.25 -9.21 -0.66
C PRO A 156 12.06 -10.22 0.48
N ASN A 157 13.02 -11.14 0.60
CA ASN A 157 12.96 -12.26 1.53
C ASN A 157 14.02 -12.11 2.64
N TYR A 158 13.58 -12.20 3.88
CA TYR A 158 14.42 -11.92 5.05
C TYR A 158 15.52 -12.95 5.26
N THR A 159 15.19 -14.24 5.20
CA THR A 159 16.14 -15.30 5.60
C THR A 159 17.08 -15.66 4.46
N THR A 160 16.59 -15.72 3.22
CA THR A 160 17.41 -16.02 2.04
C THR A 160 18.17 -14.81 1.53
N ASN A 161 17.82 -13.60 1.98
CA ASN A 161 18.54 -12.37 1.70
C ASN A 161 18.63 -12.05 0.20
N ASP A 162 17.52 -12.31 -0.49
CA ASP A 162 17.33 -12.16 -1.92
C ASP A 162 15.97 -11.49 -2.21
N ILE A 163 15.70 -11.22 -3.49
CA ILE A 163 14.43 -10.65 -3.96
C ILE A 163 13.83 -11.65 -4.95
N SER A 164 12.68 -12.21 -4.62
CA SER A 164 11.89 -13.01 -5.56
C SER A 164 11.21 -12.09 -6.57
N MET A 165 11.13 -12.52 -7.83
CA MET A 165 10.66 -11.70 -8.95
C MET A 165 9.60 -12.45 -9.76
N PHE A 166 8.57 -11.76 -10.19
CA PHE A 166 7.45 -12.34 -10.93
C PHE A 166 7.00 -11.41 -12.06
N THR A 167 6.60 -11.98 -13.20
CA THR A 167 5.76 -11.27 -14.18
C THR A 167 4.31 -11.37 -13.75
N ILE A 168 3.56 -10.30 -14.02
CA ILE A 168 2.12 -10.22 -13.80
C ILE A 168 1.41 -10.36 -15.13
N ASN A 169 0.45 -11.29 -15.22
CA ASN A 169 -0.48 -11.33 -16.33
C ASN A 169 -1.55 -10.25 -16.12
N GLU A 170 -1.49 -9.15 -16.89
CA GLU A 170 -2.36 -7.98 -16.73
C GLU A 170 -3.87 -8.30 -16.74
N THR A 171 -4.29 -9.32 -17.49
CA THR A 171 -5.72 -9.68 -17.63
C THR A 171 -6.24 -10.60 -16.53
N THR A 172 -5.34 -11.33 -15.85
CA THR A 172 -5.74 -12.31 -14.84
C THR A 172 -5.16 -12.02 -13.47
N GLY A 173 -4.25 -11.06 -13.35
CA GLY A 173 -3.48 -10.75 -12.15
C GLY A 173 -2.49 -11.83 -11.72
N LYS A 174 -2.47 -13.01 -12.39
CA LYS A 174 -1.66 -14.15 -11.97
C LYS A 174 -0.17 -13.88 -12.14
N LEU A 175 0.59 -14.37 -11.17
CA LEU A 175 2.04 -14.31 -11.11
C LEU A 175 2.65 -15.51 -11.81
N THR A 176 3.69 -15.25 -12.59
CA THR A 176 4.62 -16.29 -13.08
C THR A 176 6.00 -15.96 -12.55
N PRO A 177 6.68 -16.88 -11.84
CA PRO A 177 8.04 -16.63 -11.37
C PRO A 177 8.96 -16.29 -12.54
N LEU A 178 9.69 -15.19 -12.42
CA LEU A 178 10.89 -14.99 -13.22
C LEU A 178 11.96 -15.93 -12.65
N SER A 179 12.74 -16.56 -13.52
CA SER A 179 13.94 -17.26 -13.06
C SER A 179 14.74 -16.27 -12.21
N THR A 180 15.08 -16.65 -10.97
CA THR A 180 15.95 -15.84 -10.12
C THR A 180 17.14 -15.43 -10.95
N ALA A 181 17.33 -14.12 -11.17
CA ALA A 181 18.35 -13.61 -12.07
C ALA A 181 19.71 -14.17 -11.63
N TYR A 182 20.16 -15.19 -12.36
CA TYR A 182 21.41 -15.87 -12.13
C TYR A 182 22.53 -14.95 -12.62
N ALA A 183 23.35 -14.47 -11.70
CA ALA A 183 24.62 -13.88 -12.06
C ALA A 183 25.55 -15.02 -12.54
N PRO A 184 26.11 -14.97 -13.77
CA PRO A 184 27.18 -15.87 -14.12
C PRO A 184 28.38 -15.54 -13.20
N ASN A 185 28.65 -16.44 -12.26
CA ASN A 185 29.63 -16.38 -11.15
C ASN A 185 29.10 -16.03 -9.76
N GLY A 186 27.90 -16.48 -9.43
CA GLY A 186 27.51 -16.68 -8.04
C GLY A 186 26.00 -16.67 -7.92
N THR A 187 25.49 -17.41 -6.96
CA THR A 187 24.34 -16.97 -6.16
C THR A 187 24.19 -15.43 -6.18
N VAL A 188 22.97 -14.91 -6.07
CA VAL A 188 22.79 -13.61 -5.38
C VAL A 188 23.15 -13.82 -3.89
N THR A 189 24.34 -14.36 -3.61
CA THR A 189 25.15 -13.96 -2.49
C THR A 189 25.55 -12.57 -2.89
N THR A 190 24.76 -11.63 -2.43
CA THR A 190 25.22 -10.28 -2.20
C THR A 190 26.50 -10.36 -1.38
N ASN A 191 27.64 -10.45 -2.05
CA ASN A 191 28.96 -10.24 -1.45
C ASN A 191 28.99 -8.78 -0.98
N GLY A 192 28.39 -8.53 0.18
CA GLY A 192 28.06 -7.20 0.69
C GLY A 192 26.86 -7.13 1.64
N ILE A 193 25.90 -8.07 1.60
CA ILE A 193 24.89 -8.14 2.68
C ILE A 193 25.44 -9.06 3.76
N GLY A 194 26.11 -8.45 4.74
CA GLY A 194 26.64 -9.12 5.92
C GLY A 194 25.59 -10.01 6.58
N THR A 195 25.96 -11.27 6.74
CA THR A 195 25.28 -12.24 7.61
C THR A 195 25.62 -11.91 9.07
N MET A 196 24.61 -11.79 9.94
CA MET A 196 24.42 -12.55 11.19
C MET A 196 23.53 -11.81 12.22
N ALA A 197 22.63 -12.59 12.84
CA ALA A 197 21.89 -12.38 14.10
C ALA A 197 21.10 -11.06 14.28
N GLY A 198 19.86 -11.05 13.77
CA GLY A 198 18.89 -9.96 13.87
C GLY A 198 18.69 -9.31 12.50
N GLY A 199 17.64 -9.56 11.75
CA GLY A 199 16.27 -9.51 12.25
C GLY A 199 15.34 -8.67 11.39
N GLY A 200 15.66 -8.26 10.15
CA GLY A 200 14.73 -7.46 9.36
C GLY A 200 14.95 -7.52 7.85
N ALA A 201 13.88 -7.20 7.15
CA ALA A 201 13.74 -7.41 5.72
C ALA A 201 14.17 -6.20 4.88
N LEU A 202 14.26 -6.41 3.56
CA LEU A 202 14.52 -5.31 2.64
C LEU A 202 13.23 -4.57 2.29
N PRO A 203 13.01 -3.31 2.70
CA PRO A 203 12.07 -2.46 1.98
C PRO A 203 12.64 -2.22 0.58
N LEU A 204 11.90 -2.56 -0.48
CA LEU A 204 12.23 -2.22 -1.85
C LEU A 204 11.34 -1.06 -2.31
N LYS A 205 11.93 -0.03 -2.91
CA LYS A 205 11.18 1.04 -3.58
C LYS A 205 11.85 1.44 -4.87
N PHE A 206 11.03 1.68 -5.90
CA PHE A 206 11.45 2.39 -7.09
C PHE A 206 11.43 3.89 -6.81
N GLU A 207 12.42 4.63 -7.33
CA GLU A 207 12.31 6.09 -7.38
C GLU A 207 11.27 6.52 -8.42
N ASN A 208 10.85 7.79 -8.38
CA ASN A 208 9.69 8.27 -9.11
C ASN A 208 9.77 8.12 -10.65
N THR A 209 10.96 8.19 -11.25
CA THR A 209 11.13 7.94 -12.70
C THR A 209 11.10 6.46 -13.06
N GLY A 210 11.16 5.58 -12.04
CA GLY A 210 11.06 4.14 -12.18
C GLY A 210 12.31 3.45 -12.69
N LYS A 211 13.43 4.17 -12.89
CA LYS A 211 14.66 3.62 -13.50
C LYS A 211 15.52 2.88 -12.50
N TYR A 212 15.43 3.26 -11.22
CA TYR A 212 16.23 2.69 -10.15
C TYR A 212 15.36 2.18 -9.02
N ALA A 213 15.83 1.12 -8.37
CA ALA A 213 15.24 0.59 -7.16
C ALA A 213 16.26 0.56 -6.02
N TYR A 214 15.80 0.81 -4.81
CA TYR A 214 16.60 0.86 -3.60
C TYR A 214 16.09 -0.15 -2.59
N ALA A 215 16.99 -0.94 -2.02
CA ALA A 215 16.69 -1.96 -1.02
C ALA A 215 17.44 -1.69 0.29
N GLY A 216 16.72 -1.56 1.40
CA GLY A 216 17.33 -1.36 2.72
C GLY A 216 17.86 -2.67 3.29
N ASN A 217 19.16 -2.81 3.47
CA ASN A 217 19.76 -4.03 3.99
C ASN A 217 19.81 -3.97 5.51
N TYR A 218 18.76 -4.47 6.17
CA TYR A 218 18.55 -4.34 7.61
C TYR A 218 19.75 -4.80 8.45
N GLY A 219 20.29 -5.99 8.18
CA GLY A 219 21.38 -6.57 8.96
C GLY A 219 22.76 -5.96 8.68
N SER A 220 22.99 -5.43 7.47
CA SER A 220 24.28 -4.84 7.10
C SER A 220 24.31 -3.31 7.22
N ASN A 221 23.20 -2.67 7.61
CA ASN A 221 23.09 -1.22 7.78
C ASN A 221 23.43 -0.43 6.51
N THR A 222 22.97 -0.94 5.36
CA THR A 222 23.26 -0.35 4.05
C THR A 222 22.01 -0.24 3.17
N VAL A 223 22.15 0.42 2.03
CA VAL A 223 21.12 0.51 0.99
C VAL A 223 21.72 0.03 -0.34
N SER A 224 21.14 -1.02 -0.93
CA SER A 224 21.51 -1.52 -2.26
C SER A 224 20.79 -0.72 -3.34
N LEU A 225 21.48 -0.38 -4.42
CA LEU A 225 20.95 0.25 -5.62
C LEU A 225 20.91 -0.75 -6.78
N PHE A 226 19.78 -0.78 -7.48
CA PHE A 226 19.55 -1.58 -8.67
C PHE A 226 19.10 -0.70 -9.83
N LYS A 227 19.56 -1.02 -11.04
CA LYS A 227 18.94 -0.55 -12.29
C LYS A 227 17.78 -1.47 -12.64
N TYR A 228 16.65 -0.89 -12.99
CA TYR A 228 15.50 -1.62 -13.49
C TYR A 228 15.56 -1.81 -15.00
N ASN A 229 15.30 -3.03 -15.47
CA ASN A 229 15.06 -3.35 -16.87
C ASN A 229 13.55 -3.54 -17.07
N ASP A 230 12.89 -2.55 -17.68
CA ASP A 230 11.45 -2.55 -17.94
C ASP A 230 10.98 -3.59 -18.97
N THR A 231 11.92 -4.17 -19.73
CA THR A 231 11.62 -5.17 -20.76
C THR A 231 11.65 -6.58 -20.20
N THR A 232 12.56 -6.87 -19.26
CA THR A 232 12.71 -8.21 -18.67
C THR A 232 12.16 -8.31 -17.26
N GLY A 233 12.02 -7.18 -16.56
CA GLY A 233 11.71 -7.12 -15.15
C GLY A 233 12.94 -7.16 -14.25
N ASP A 234 14.14 -7.34 -14.80
CA ASP A 234 15.36 -7.57 -14.01
C ASP A 234 15.75 -6.37 -13.13
N LEU A 235 16.21 -6.67 -11.91
CA LEU A 235 16.91 -5.72 -11.04
C LEU A 235 18.40 -6.00 -11.11
N ILE A 236 19.13 -5.14 -11.81
CA ILE A 236 20.57 -5.27 -12.02
C ILE A 236 21.28 -4.49 -10.92
N TYR A 237 21.94 -5.19 -10.00
CA TYR A 237 22.70 -4.56 -8.92
C TYR A 237 23.79 -3.63 -9.47
N ILE A 238 23.87 -2.41 -8.93
CA ILE A 238 24.90 -1.43 -9.25
C ILE A 238 25.92 -1.35 -8.11
N GLN A 239 25.48 -0.89 -6.94
CA GLN A 239 26.35 -0.65 -5.79
C GLN A 239 25.55 -0.56 -4.49
N THR A 240 26.26 -0.38 -3.37
CA THR A 240 25.69 -0.27 -2.03
C THR A 240 26.18 1.01 -1.34
N PHE A 241 25.30 1.63 -0.54
CA PHE A 241 25.57 2.85 0.24
C PHE A 241 25.39 2.57 1.74
N SER A 242 26.03 3.35 2.61
CA SER A 242 25.69 3.37 4.04
C SER A 242 24.24 3.80 4.23
N SER A 243 23.49 3.19 5.16
CA SER A 243 22.19 3.73 5.56
C SER A 243 22.32 4.94 6.51
N ASN A 244 23.53 5.21 7.01
CA ASN A 244 23.83 6.21 8.04
C ASN A 244 22.98 6.05 9.32
N GLY A 245 22.60 4.80 9.61
CA GLY A 245 21.90 4.39 10.81
C GLY A 245 22.03 2.88 11.01
N VAL A 246 21.17 2.29 11.84
CA VAL A 246 21.18 0.85 12.16
C VAL A 246 19.78 0.27 11.93
N GLY A 247 19.70 -0.84 11.19
CA GLY A 247 18.44 -1.49 10.85
C GLY A 247 17.56 -0.68 9.89
N PRO A 248 18.00 -0.38 8.64
CA PRO A 248 17.16 0.28 7.65
C PRO A 248 15.91 -0.55 7.36
N ARG A 249 14.76 -0.11 7.88
CA ARG A 249 13.49 -0.85 7.93
C ARG A 249 12.47 -0.40 6.89
N ARG A 250 12.50 0.88 6.52
CA ARG A 250 11.69 1.45 5.45
C ARG A 250 12.51 2.39 4.60
N ILE A 251 12.20 2.42 3.32
CA ILE A 251 12.73 3.37 2.35
C ILE A 251 11.53 3.98 1.62
N MET A 252 11.59 5.28 1.38
CA MET A 252 10.68 6.00 0.49
C MET A 252 11.44 7.05 -0.30
N SER A 253 10.91 7.45 -1.44
CA SER A 253 11.41 8.59 -2.22
C SER A 253 10.27 9.57 -2.48
N ASP A 254 10.63 10.84 -2.62
CA ASP A 254 9.72 11.87 -3.12
C ASP A 254 9.93 12.10 -4.63
N ASN A 255 9.07 12.91 -5.25
CA ASN A 255 9.19 13.23 -6.67
C ASN A 255 10.27 14.31 -6.96
N ASN A 256 10.91 14.85 -5.92
CA ASN A 256 11.95 15.87 -6.03
C ASN A 256 13.37 15.27 -6.09
N GLY A 257 13.47 13.94 -6.10
CA GLY A 257 14.75 13.24 -6.21
C GLY A 257 15.43 13.01 -4.87
N HIS A 258 14.68 12.95 -3.77
CA HIS A 258 15.21 12.57 -2.47
C HIS A 258 14.82 11.14 -2.09
N LEU A 259 15.70 10.47 -1.36
CA LEU A 259 15.46 9.17 -0.73
C LEU A 259 15.54 9.33 0.79
N TYR A 260 14.57 8.78 1.50
CA TYR A 260 14.53 8.73 2.95
C TYR A 260 14.64 7.28 3.42
N VAL A 261 15.53 7.03 4.38
CA VAL A 261 15.80 5.71 4.95
C VAL A 261 15.49 5.76 6.44
N LEU A 262 14.46 5.04 6.87
CA LEU A 262 14.10 4.91 8.27
C LEU A 262 14.91 3.77 8.90
N ASN A 263 15.71 4.09 9.92
CA ASN A 263 16.54 3.15 10.65
C ASN A 263 15.94 2.87 12.04
N GLU A 264 15.57 1.62 12.28
CA GLU A 264 14.88 1.16 13.49
C GLU A 264 15.74 1.29 14.74
N PHE A 265 16.92 0.67 14.75
CA PHE A 265 17.71 0.56 15.98
C PHE A 265 18.48 1.82 16.33
N SER A 266 18.70 2.71 15.36
CA SER A 266 19.30 4.02 15.60
C SER A 266 18.29 5.15 15.75
N ASN A 267 16.98 4.85 15.70
CA ASN A 267 15.88 5.81 15.86
C ASN A 267 16.06 7.08 15.00
N ASN A 268 16.41 6.91 13.72
CA ASN A 268 16.68 8.04 12.84
C ASN A 268 16.19 7.83 11.40
N ILE A 269 16.10 8.94 10.67
CA ILE A 269 15.81 9.02 9.25
C ILE A 269 17.04 9.61 8.57
N SER A 270 17.61 8.91 7.60
CA SER A 270 18.67 9.45 6.74
C SER A 270 18.06 9.92 5.43
N ALA A 271 18.28 11.19 5.05
CA ALA A 271 17.84 11.76 3.78
C ALA A 271 19.01 11.83 2.80
N TYR A 272 18.77 11.50 1.53
CA TYR A 272 19.76 11.50 0.45
C TYR A 272 19.24 12.20 -0.78
N ASN A 273 20.11 12.85 -1.54
CA ASN A 273 19.85 13.18 -2.93
C ASN A 273 20.09 11.94 -3.79
N ILE A 274 19.20 11.70 -4.74
CA ILE A 274 19.33 10.71 -5.80
C ILE A 274 19.95 11.41 -7.02
N ASN A 275 21.08 10.91 -7.48
CA ASN A 275 21.64 11.35 -8.76
C ASN A 275 20.74 10.83 -9.91
N PRO A 276 20.14 11.72 -10.72
CA PRO A 276 19.19 11.31 -11.75
C PRO A 276 19.83 10.55 -12.93
N THR A 277 21.16 10.54 -13.02
CA THR A 277 21.90 9.94 -14.13
C THR A 277 22.29 8.49 -13.86
N ASP A 278 22.64 8.17 -12.61
CA ASP A 278 23.17 6.85 -12.24
C ASP A 278 22.49 6.24 -11.00
N GLY A 279 21.54 6.95 -10.38
CA GLY A 279 20.84 6.51 -9.18
C GLY A 279 21.66 6.59 -7.90
N SER A 280 22.89 7.11 -7.94
CA SER A 280 23.74 7.15 -6.76
C SER A 280 23.21 8.08 -5.66
N LEU A 281 23.46 7.70 -4.40
CA LEU A 281 22.99 8.44 -3.23
C LEU A 281 24.10 9.34 -2.66
N SER A 282 23.75 10.58 -2.36
CA SER A 282 24.59 11.48 -1.55
C SER A 282 23.82 11.94 -0.33
N LEU A 283 24.41 11.78 0.86
CA LEU A 283 23.74 12.10 2.12
C LEU A 283 23.46 13.61 2.19
N ILE A 284 22.21 13.96 2.45
CA ILE A 284 21.77 15.32 2.79
C ILE A 284 22.01 15.53 4.29
N ASN A 285 21.33 14.72 5.12
CA ASN A 285 21.38 14.85 6.57
C ASN A 285 20.78 13.60 7.27
N VAL A 286 20.97 13.50 8.59
CA VAL A 286 20.37 12.47 9.45
C VAL A 286 19.53 13.14 10.54
N PHE A 287 18.28 12.73 10.68
CA PHE A 287 17.29 13.31 11.59
C PHE A 287 16.89 12.29 12.65
N SER A 288 16.88 12.67 13.91
CA SER A 288 16.29 11.83 14.96
C SER A 288 14.78 11.74 14.82
N THR A 289 14.22 10.57 15.13
CA THR A 289 12.78 10.34 15.30
C THR A 289 12.53 9.68 16.67
N GLY A 290 11.28 9.30 16.95
CA GLY A 290 10.93 8.56 18.16
C GLY A 290 11.54 7.15 18.22
N VAL A 291 11.36 6.48 19.36
CA VAL A 291 11.96 5.17 19.65
C VAL A 291 11.25 4.02 18.96
N ASP A 292 12.04 3.07 18.44
CA ASP A 292 11.60 1.87 17.71
C ASP A 292 10.66 2.24 16.55
N PRO A 293 11.15 3.01 15.56
CA PRO A 293 10.33 3.40 14.44
C PRO A 293 10.07 2.24 13.48
N ILE A 294 8.80 2.08 13.10
CA ILE A 294 8.32 0.91 12.36
C ILE A 294 8.06 1.24 10.89
N TYR A 295 7.38 2.35 10.64
CA TYR A 295 6.88 2.71 9.33
C TYR A 295 7.10 4.19 9.05
N MET A 296 7.23 4.51 7.76
CA MET A 296 7.38 5.86 7.26
C MET A 296 6.42 6.05 6.09
N PHE A 297 5.81 7.22 6.00
CA PHE A 297 4.93 7.61 4.90
C PHE A 297 5.27 9.02 4.43
N ILE A 298 5.22 9.27 3.12
CA ILE A 298 5.33 10.59 2.48
C ILE A 298 4.02 10.85 1.75
N THR A 299 3.41 12.01 2.00
CA THR A 299 2.18 12.44 1.29
C THR A 299 2.45 12.55 -0.20
N THR A 300 1.48 12.30 -1.08
CA THR A 300 1.67 12.40 -2.54
C THR A 300 2.02 13.82 -3.02
N THR A 301 1.78 14.84 -2.18
CA THR A 301 2.22 16.22 -2.43
C THR A 301 3.71 16.44 -2.17
N ASP A 302 4.43 15.44 -1.63
CA ASP A 302 5.84 15.49 -1.21
C ASP A 302 6.16 16.58 -0.17
N ARG A 303 5.14 17.04 0.57
CA ARG A 303 5.32 18.12 1.56
C ARG A 303 5.50 17.63 2.97
N PHE A 304 4.99 16.44 3.30
CA PHE A 304 5.00 15.94 4.67
C PHE A 304 5.42 14.47 4.74
N LEU A 305 6.16 14.15 5.80
CA LEU A 305 6.64 12.83 6.13
C LEU A 305 6.21 12.47 7.56
N TYR A 306 5.71 11.25 7.75
CA TYR A 306 5.24 10.76 9.05
C TYR A 306 5.95 9.46 9.42
N VAL A 307 6.28 9.28 10.70
CA VAL A 307 6.95 8.07 11.22
C VAL A 307 6.24 7.52 12.43
N SER A 308 5.85 6.24 12.39
CA SER A 308 5.26 5.52 13.53
C SER A 308 6.38 5.03 14.44
N ASN A 309 6.30 5.33 15.73
CA ASN A 309 7.31 4.98 16.73
C ASN A 309 6.66 4.05 17.76
N ALA A 310 6.91 2.74 17.64
CA ALA A 310 6.27 1.73 18.47
C ALA A 310 6.71 1.81 19.93
N GLY A 311 7.98 2.16 20.16
CA GLY A 311 8.56 2.26 21.50
C GLY A 311 8.00 3.43 22.31
N GLU A 312 7.51 4.47 21.65
CA GLU A 312 6.93 5.66 22.31
C GLU A 312 5.42 5.78 22.14
N ASN A 313 4.78 4.92 21.34
CA ASN A 313 3.36 4.96 21.03
C ASN A 313 2.91 6.27 20.35
N THR A 314 3.77 6.79 19.46
CA THR A 314 3.61 8.10 18.82
C THR A 314 3.77 8.07 17.31
N VAL A 315 3.37 9.16 16.67
CA VAL A 315 3.69 9.49 15.29
C VAL A 315 4.46 10.80 15.26
N SER A 316 5.69 10.75 14.73
CA SER A 316 6.51 11.92 14.47
C SER A 316 6.13 12.51 13.12
N GLN A 317 6.10 13.84 13.02
CA GLN A 317 5.62 14.58 11.85
C GLN A 317 6.72 15.53 11.36
N TYR A 318 6.95 15.54 10.05
CA TYR A 318 7.97 16.37 9.43
C TYR A 318 7.41 17.09 8.20
N GLN A 319 7.80 18.35 8.04
CA GLN A 319 7.73 19.02 6.74
C GLN A 319 8.98 18.67 5.94
N ILE A 320 8.79 18.27 4.70
CA ILE A 320 9.86 18.08 3.72
C ILE A 320 10.17 19.45 3.09
N LEU A 321 11.42 19.88 3.23
CA LEU A 321 11.92 21.10 2.61
C LEU A 321 12.37 20.84 1.17
N SER A 322 12.48 21.90 0.37
CA SER A 322 12.81 21.78 -1.06
C SER A 322 14.18 21.16 -1.35
N ASP A 323 15.08 21.16 -0.37
CA ASP A 323 16.41 20.56 -0.45
C ASP A 323 16.47 19.15 0.17
N GLY A 324 15.31 18.57 0.49
CA GLY A 324 15.16 17.25 1.11
C GLY A 324 15.46 17.22 2.61
N ASN A 325 15.76 18.36 3.26
CA ASN A 325 15.85 18.40 4.72
C ASN A 325 14.47 18.23 5.35
N LEU A 326 14.43 17.64 6.55
CA LEU A 326 13.22 17.46 7.34
C LEU A 326 13.16 18.48 8.47
N ASN A 327 12.07 19.26 8.51
CA ASN A 327 11.73 20.10 9.64
C ASN A 327 10.71 19.40 10.53
N ASN A 328 11.05 19.12 11.79
CA ASN A 328 10.11 18.48 12.72
C ASN A 328 8.98 19.46 13.07
N ILE A 329 7.73 19.06 12.80
CA ILE A 329 6.53 19.87 13.03
C ILE A 329 5.69 19.35 14.21
N GLY A 330 6.22 18.37 14.94
CA GLY A 330 5.69 17.87 16.21
C GLY A 330 5.44 16.37 16.22
N THR A 331 4.80 15.92 17.29
CA THR A 331 4.49 14.51 17.54
C THR A 331 3.06 14.38 18.07
N VAL A 332 2.34 13.34 17.67
CA VAL A 332 1.03 12.99 18.23
C VAL A 332 1.04 11.60 18.85
N SER A 333 0.27 11.41 19.93
CA SER A 333 0.05 10.09 20.50
C SER A 333 -0.97 9.32 19.67
N THR A 334 -0.76 8.02 19.52
CA THR A 334 -1.70 7.14 18.83
C THR A 334 -2.35 6.18 19.80
N GLY A 335 -1.57 5.43 20.56
CA GLY A 335 -2.01 4.22 21.27
C GLY A 335 -0.94 3.15 21.14
N MET A 336 -1.07 2.03 21.82
CA MET A 336 0.05 1.10 22.00
C MET A 336 0.52 0.43 20.70
N ASN A 337 1.82 0.53 20.42
CA ASN A 337 2.50 -0.15 19.31
C ASN A 337 1.92 0.22 17.91
N PRO A 338 2.00 1.51 17.49
CA PRO A 338 1.65 1.91 16.13
C PRO A 338 2.57 1.22 15.13
N ARG A 339 2.04 0.31 14.33
CA ARG A 339 2.84 -0.42 13.34
C ARG A 339 2.84 0.27 11.99
N ASP A 340 1.68 0.43 11.37
CA ASP A 340 1.59 0.87 9.98
C ASP A 340 0.64 2.06 9.83
N PHE A 341 0.83 2.79 8.74
CA PHE A 341 0.04 3.89 8.27
C PHE A 341 -0.81 3.49 7.08
N TYR A 342 -2.02 4.03 7.05
CA TYR A 342 -2.89 3.98 5.89
C TYR A 342 -3.18 5.42 5.51
N VAL A 343 -2.91 5.77 4.27
CA VAL A 343 -3.27 7.09 3.75
C VAL A 343 -4.03 6.88 2.46
N CYS A 344 -5.29 7.27 2.48
CA CYS A 344 -6.08 7.36 1.27
C CYS A 344 -6.36 8.85 1.01
N GLN A 345 -6.08 9.29 -0.22
CA GLN A 345 -6.35 10.65 -0.72
C GLN A 345 -5.61 11.80 0.01
N ASP A 346 -4.51 11.53 0.72
CA ASP A 346 -3.66 12.50 1.44
C ASP A 346 -4.36 13.40 2.48
N ARG A 347 -5.63 13.12 2.81
CA ARG A 347 -6.41 13.89 3.78
C ARG A 347 -6.49 13.22 5.13
N TYR A 348 -6.42 11.89 5.15
CA TYR A 348 -6.60 11.11 6.36
C TYR A 348 -5.47 10.10 6.51
N LEU A 349 -4.90 10.08 7.71
CA LEU A 349 -3.91 9.11 8.15
C LEU A 349 -4.59 8.18 9.14
N TYR A 350 -4.70 6.90 8.81
CA TYR A 350 -5.13 5.87 9.74
C TYR A 350 -3.90 5.14 10.26
N VAL A 351 -3.83 4.90 11.57
CA VAL A 351 -2.70 4.25 12.22
C VAL A 351 -3.17 2.94 12.84
N GLY A 352 -2.54 1.85 12.42
CA GLY A 352 -2.76 0.52 13.01
C GLY A 352 -2.16 0.42 14.40
N VAL A 353 -3.02 0.28 15.41
CA VAL A 353 -2.62 0.09 16.81
C VAL A 353 -2.70 -1.41 17.13
N ALA A 354 -1.63 -2.12 16.79
CA ALA A 354 -1.64 -3.57 16.65
C ALA A 354 -2.00 -4.32 17.95
N ASN A 355 -1.64 -3.76 19.11
CA ASN A 355 -1.89 -4.39 20.42
C ASN A 355 -3.30 -4.09 20.97
N GLU A 356 -4.02 -3.14 20.37
CA GLU A 356 -5.37 -2.76 20.79
C GLU A 356 -6.45 -3.20 19.81
N ASN A 357 -6.08 -3.81 18.66
CA ASN A 357 -6.97 -4.17 17.57
C ASN A 357 -7.84 -2.99 17.08
N LYS A 358 -7.20 -1.83 16.91
CA LYS A 358 -7.86 -0.58 16.48
C LYS A 358 -7.12 0.11 15.36
N LEU A 359 -7.86 0.93 14.62
CA LEU A 359 -7.36 1.92 13.68
C LEU A 359 -7.68 3.31 14.23
N ASN A 360 -6.66 4.15 14.44
CA ASN A 360 -6.86 5.54 14.79
C ASN A 360 -6.77 6.42 13.56
N MET A 361 -7.77 7.26 13.34
CA MET A 361 -7.80 8.19 12.23
C MET A 361 -7.35 9.58 12.68
N PHE A 362 -6.54 10.21 11.85
CA PHE A 362 -6.10 11.59 11.96
C PHE A 362 -6.42 12.31 10.65
N SER A 363 -6.87 13.56 10.74
CA SER A 363 -6.85 14.46 9.58
C SER A 363 -5.47 15.07 9.44
N ILE A 364 -5.01 15.22 8.19
CA ILE A 364 -3.80 15.94 7.84
C ILE A 364 -4.19 17.39 7.50
N ASN A 365 -3.61 18.36 8.21
CA ASN A 365 -3.77 19.76 7.84
C ASN A 365 -2.91 20.07 6.61
N ASP A 366 -3.55 20.40 5.49
CA ASP A 366 -2.85 20.67 4.23
C ASP A 366 -1.89 21.86 4.27
N LEU A 367 -2.01 22.79 5.22
CA LEU A 367 -1.15 23.97 5.29
C LEU A 367 0.14 23.68 6.06
N ASP A 368 0.03 23.01 7.20
CA ASP A 368 1.16 22.83 8.13
C ASP A 368 1.53 21.37 8.41
N GLY A 369 0.79 20.41 7.85
CA GLY A 369 1.06 18.98 7.97
C GLY A 369 0.69 18.39 9.32
N LYS A 370 0.12 19.16 10.24
CA LYS A 370 -0.18 18.67 11.57
C LYS A 370 -1.39 17.73 11.56
N LEU A 371 -1.25 16.64 12.30
CA LEU A 371 -2.26 15.63 12.52
C LEU A 371 -3.23 16.10 13.61
N SER A 372 -4.52 16.02 13.33
CA SER A 372 -5.58 16.20 14.32
C SER A 372 -6.34 14.89 14.50
N ALA A 373 -6.38 14.37 15.73
CA ALA A 373 -7.07 13.12 16.05
C ALA A 373 -8.57 13.23 15.70
N MET A 374 -9.10 12.16 15.10
CA MET A 374 -10.50 12.02 14.71
C MET A 374 -11.09 10.78 15.38
N SER A 375 -11.65 9.86 14.58
CA SER A 375 -12.34 8.67 15.04
C SER A 375 -11.36 7.52 15.31
N THR A 376 -11.73 6.65 16.25
CA THR A 376 -11.07 5.36 16.47
C THR A 376 -12.01 4.24 16.07
N PHE A 377 -11.54 3.35 15.21
CA PHE A 377 -12.32 2.23 14.70
C PHE A 377 -11.82 0.94 15.35
N SER A 378 -12.71 0.21 16.01
CA SER A 378 -12.42 -1.17 16.40
C SER A 378 -12.41 -2.04 15.15
N ILE A 379 -11.40 -2.89 15.03
CA ILE A 379 -11.39 -3.89 13.97
C ILE A 379 -12.34 -5.02 14.37
N SER A 380 -13.43 -5.15 13.61
CA SER A 380 -14.52 -6.11 13.85
C SER A 380 -14.13 -7.55 13.49
N ALA A 381 -13.15 -7.73 12.61
CA ALA A 381 -12.63 -9.02 12.18
C ALA A 381 -11.11 -8.96 11.97
N GLY A 382 -10.38 -9.87 12.61
CA GLY A 382 -8.92 -9.98 12.55
C GLY A 382 -8.20 -9.50 13.82
N MET A 383 -6.91 -9.84 13.95
CA MET A 383 -6.04 -9.48 15.08
C MET A 383 -4.72 -8.89 14.60
N SER A 384 -4.30 -7.80 15.24
CA SER A 384 -3.05 -7.07 14.97
C SER A 384 -2.94 -6.54 13.52
N PRO A 385 -3.75 -5.53 13.16
CA PRO A 385 -3.62 -4.84 11.87
C PRO A 385 -2.22 -4.29 11.73
N SER A 386 -1.52 -4.67 10.67
CA SER A 386 -0.09 -4.39 10.54
C SER A 386 0.30 -3.81 9.19
N GLY A 387 -0.64 -3.65 8.25
CA GLY A 387 -0.48 -2.94 7.00
C GLY A 387 -1.68 -3.11 6.07
N GLY A 388 -1.67 -2.45 4.91
CA GLY A 388 -2.87 -2.34 4.08
C GLY A 388 -2.67 -1.57 2.78
N VAL A 389 -3.69 -1.58 1.91
CA VAL A 389 -3.68 -0.91 0.61
C VAL A 389 -5.03 -0.23 0.34
N CYS A 390 -5.00 0.98 -0.24
CA CYS A 390 -6.20 1.66 -0.76
C CYS A 390 -6.41 1.28 -2.23
N ILE A 391 -7.67 1.09 -2.62
CA ILE A 391 -8.08 0.77 -3.99
C ILE A 391 -9.14 1.76 -4.45
#